data_AF-K2DLF4-F1
#
_entry.id   AF-K2DLF4-F1
#
_cell.length_a   1.000
_cell.length_b   1.000
_cell.length_c   1.000
_cell.angle_alpha   90.00
_cell.angle_beta   90.00
_cell.angle_gamma   90.00
#
_symmetry.space_group_name_H-M   'P 1'
#
loop_
_entity.id
_entity.type
_entity.pdbx_description
1 polymer ?
#
loop_
_entity_poly.entity_id
_entity_poly.type
_entity_poly.pdbx_seq_one_letter_code
_entity_poly.pdbx_strand_id
1 'polypeptide(L)'
;MPLSDFWIVVRWWGTLLLFGAAAYPLTRRLFSSWFDEGYLFGKAVGIALVSWVVYVLGTLKIAPFTNVTTLISLGALFLLSFRFHGKASKKNRLILFEEFFFFFALLFWTWVKAHEPSIRGLEKFMDFGFMQSILN
;
A
#
# COMPACT_ATOMS: atom_id res chain seq x y z
N MET A 1 16.03 13.52 4.54
CA MET A 1 15.79 12.28 3.78
C MET A 1 16.51 12.42 2.44
N PRO A 2 17.34 11.45 2.05
CA PRO A 2 17.95 11.41 0.71
C PRO A 2 16.89 11.48 -0.41
N LEU A 3 17.25 12.05 -1.56
CA LEU A 3 16.37 12.12 -2.74
C LEU A 3 15.99 10.73 -3.27
N SER A 4 16.85 9.72 -3.11
CA SER A 4 16.56 8.33 -3.44
C SER A 4 15.37 7.79 -2.66
N ASP A 5 15.30 8.12 -1.37
CA ASP A 5 14.31 7.57 -0.44
C ASP A 5 12.95 8.20 -0.69
N PHE A 6 12.92 9.47 -1.09
CA PHE A 6 11.71 10.13 -1.54
C PHE A 6 11.05 9.39 -2.71
N TRP A 7 11.81 8.96 -3.72
CA TRP A 7 11.27 8.19 -4.84
C TRP A 7 10.73 6.83 -4.41
N ILE A 8 11.32 6.20 -3.40
CA ILE A 8 10.80 4.96 -2.82
C ILE A 8 9.44 5.21 -2.16
N VAL A 9 9.28 6.29 -1.40
CA VAL A 9 8.00 6.67 -0.78
C VAL A 9 6.94 6.96 -1.83
N VAL A 10 7.29 7.67 -2.91
CA VAL A 10 6.36 7.95 -4.03
C VAL A 10 5.93 6.66 -4.73
N ARG A 11 6.84 5.70 -4.95
CA ARG A 11 6.48 4.38 -5.48
C ARG A 11 5.51 3.63 -4.57
N TRP A 12 5.74 3.68 -3.25
CA TRP A 12 4.86 3.09 -2.25
C TRP A 12 3.47 3.73 -2.22
N TRP A 13 3.42 5.05 -2.26
CA TRP A 13 2.17 5.78 -2.36
C TRP A 13 1.42 5.41 -3.65
N GLY A 14 2.13 5.35 -4.78
CA GLY A 14 1.57 4.94 -6.07
C GLY A 14 1.02 3.52 -6.07
N THR A 15 1.72 2.55 -5.47
CA THR A 15 1.17 1.19 -5.32
C THR A 15 -0.07 1.19 -4.46
N LEU A 16 -0.07 1.84 -3.29
CA LEU A 16 -1.27 1.94 -2.45
C LEU A 16 -2.45 2.61 -3.17
N LEU A 17 -2.18 3.59 -4.02
CA LEU A 17 -3.18 4.21 -4.88
C LEU A 17 -3.76 3.20 -5.88
N LEU A 18 -2.93 2.36 -6.52
CA LEU A 18 -3.40 1.30 -7.41
C LEU A 18 -4.30 0.28 -6.69
N PHE A 19 -3.90 -0.19 -5.50
CA PHE A 19 -4.73 -1.09 -4.70
C PHE A 19 -6.05 -0.45 -4.28
N GLY A 20 -6.00 0.82 -3.83
CA GLY A 20 -7.19 1.57 -3.47
C GLY A 20 -8.13 1.79 -4.65
N ALA A 21 -7.60 2.19 -5.81
CA ALA A 21 -8.38 2.38 -7.03
C ALA A 21 -9.03 1.08 -7.52
N ALA A 22 -8.34 -0.05 -7.40
CA ALA A 22 -8.87 -1.36 -7.76
C ALA A 22 -10.07 -1.76 -6.88
N ALA A 23 -10.01 -1.50 -5.57
CA ALA A 23 -11.06 -1.84 -4.63
C ALA A 23 -12.14 -0.77 -4.47
N TYR A 24 -11.91 0.46 -4.93
CA TYR A 24 -12.82 1.59 -4.69
C TYR A 24 -14.28 1.35 -5.14
N PRO A 25 -14.56 0.79 -6.33
CA PRO A 25 -15.96 0.53 -6.71
C PRO A 25 -16.66 -0.47 -5.78
N LEU A 26 -15.89 -1.41 -5.21
CA LEU A 26 -16.39 -2.39 -4.25
C LEU A 26 -16.63 -1.75 -2.89
N THR A 27 -15.65 -1.02 -2.34
CA THR A 27 -15.80 -0.34 -1.05
C THR A 27 -16.89 0.71 -1.06
N ARG A 28 -17.07 1.40 -2.19
CA ARG A 28 -18.16 2.35 -2.38
C ARG A 28 -19.56 1.75 -2.22
N ARG A 29 -19.76 0.50 -2.64
CA ARG A 29 -21.04 -0.19 -2.41
C ARG A 29 -21.20 -0.63 -0.96
N LEU A 30 -20.16 -1.23 -0.41
CA LEU A 30 -20.16 -1.78 0.96
C LEU A 30 -20.31 -0.67 2.01
N PHE A 31 -19.68 0.48 1.78
CA PHE A 31 -19.62 1.63 2.70
C PHE A 31 -20.31 2.86 2.12
N SER A 32 -21.41 2.66 1.37
CA SER A 32 -22.17 3.75 0.75
C SER A 32 -22.76 4.76 1.75
N SER A 33 -22.92 4.37 3.01
CA SER A 33 -23.39 5.23 4.09
C SER A 33 -22.30 6.11 4.71
N TRP A 34 -21.03 5.87 4.40
CA TRP A 34 -19.91 6.62 4.99
C TRP A 34 -19.69 7.96 4.30
N PHE A 35 -19.04 8.89 5.00
CA PHE A 35 -18.79 10.24 4.52
C PHE A 35 -17.99 10.28 3.20
N ASP A 36 -16.96 9.43 3.12
CA ASP A 36 -16.01 9.29 1.99
C ASP A 36 -16.41 8.19 0.99
N GLU A 37 -17.54 7.52 1.24
CA GLU A 37 -17.95 6.30 0.51
C GLU A 37 -16.86 5.20 0.57
N GLY A 38 -16.07 5.15 1.65
CA GLY A 38 -15.02 4.15 1.84
C GLY A 38 -13.83 4.27 0.87
N TYR A 39 -13.50 5.48 0.41
CA TYR A 39 -12.36 5.72 -0.46
C TYR A 39 -11.03 5.35 0.21
N LEU A 40 -10.77 5.92 1.39
CA LEU A 40 -9.51 5.74 2.11
C LEU A 40 -9.36 4.28 2.57
N PHE A 41 -10.48 3.69 3.00
CA PHE A 41 -10.57 2.27 3.35
C PHE A 41 -10.36 1.33 2.14
N GLY A 42 -10.59 1.83 0.91
CA GLY A 42 -10.30 1.12 -0.33
C GLY A 42 -8.88 0.58 -0.41
N LYS A 43 -7.89 1.33 0.06
CA LYS A 43 -6.47 0.89 0.07
C LYS A 43 -6.29 -0.36 0.93
N ALA A 44 -6.88 -0.38 2.13
CA ALA A 44 -6.80 -1.52 3.04
C ALA A 44 -7.55 -2.75 2.49
N VAL A 45 -8.76 -2.55 1.95
CA VAL A 45 -9.55 -3.63 1.35
C VAL A 45 -8.86 -4.21 0.11
N GLY A 46 -8.28 -3.36 -0.74
CA GLY A 46 -7.54 -3.80 -1.91
C GLY A 46 -6.34 -4.68 -1.55
N ILE A 47 -5.54 -4.25 -0.58
CA ILE A 47 -4.40 -5.04 -0.08
C ILE A 47 -4.89 -6.37 0.52
N ALA A 48 -5.91 -6.33 1.38
CA ALA A 48 -6.45 -7.51 2.03
C ALA A 48 -6.96 -8.54 1.01
N LEU A 49 -7.80 -8.12 0.05
CA LEU A 49 -8.36 -9.02 -0.96
C LEU A 49 -7.28 -9.61 -1.87
N VAL A 50 -6.37 -8.79 -2.39
CA VAL A 50 -5.30 -9.29 -3.28
C VAL A 50 -4.36 -10.23 -2.52
N SER A 51 -3.95 -9.87 -1.30
CA SER A 51 -3.10 -10.72 -0.46
C SER A 51 -3.76 -12.06 -0.17
N TRP A 52 -5.06 -12.07 0.11
CA TRP A 52 -5.83 -13.27 0.39
C TRP A 52 -5.95 -14.17 -0.85
N VAL A 53 -6.25 -13.60 -2.02
CA VAL A 53 -6.31 -14.36 -3.28
C VAL A 53 -4.95 -14.99 -3.60
N VAL A 54 -3.86 -14.21 -3.52
CA VAL A 54 -2.51 -14.72 -3.77
C VAL A 54 -2.13 -15.83 -2.78
N TYR A 55 -2.46 -15.66 -1.50
CA TYR A 55 -2.24 -16.66 -0.47
C TYR A 55 -2.99 -17.98 -0.75
N VAL A 56 -4.28 -17.90 -1.11
CA VAL A 56 -5.09 -19.07 -1.45
C VAL A 56 -4.54 -19.79 -2.69
N LEU A 57 -4.21 -19.04 -3.75
CA LEU A 57 -3.63 -19.62 -4.97
C LEU A 57 -2.29 -20.31 -4.72
N GLY A 58 -1.45 -19.72 -3.84
CA GLY A 58 -0.18 -20.32 -3.43
C GLY A 58 -0.37 -21.59 -2.59
N THR A 59 -1.31 -21.58 -1.65
CA THR A 59 -1.60 -22.72 -0.77
C THR A 59 -2.15 -23.91 -1.55
N LEU A 60 -2.99 -23.65 -2.55
CA LEU A 60 -3.54 -24.67 -3.46
C LEU A 60 -2.55 -25.11 -4.54
N LYS A 61 -1.35 -24.52 -4.59
CA LYS A 61 -0.31 -24.76 -5.62
C LYS A 61 -0.79 -24.48 -7.05
N ILE A 62 -1.79 -23.61 -7.22
CA ILE A 62 -2.33 -23.22 -8.54
C ILE A 62 -1.41 -22.20 -9.20
N ALA A 63 -0.89 -21.24 -8.43
CA ALA A 63 0.00 -20.21 -8.93
C ALA A 63 1.09 -19.87 -7.90
N PRO A 64 2.35 -19.63 -8.31
CA PRO A 64 3.44 -19.32 -7.39
C PRO A 64 3.32 -17.90 -6.82
N PHE A 65 3.87 -17.66 -5.64
CA PHE A 65 3.98 -16.31 -5.05
C PHE A 65 5.01 -15.48 -5.84
N THR A 66 4.53 -14.67 -6.79
CA THR A 66 5.37 -13.82 -7.65
C THR A 66 4.72 -12.45 -7.87
N ASN A 67 5.50 -11.49 -8.36
CA ASN A 67 4.97 -10.17 -8.73
C ASN A 67 3.90 -10.28 -9.82
N VAL A 68 4.06 -11.23 -10.75
CA VAL A 68 3.12 -11.46 -11.85
C VAL A 68 1.77 -11.94 -11.31
N THR A 69 1.75 -12.91 -10.40
CA THR A 69 0.50 -13.41 -9.80
C THR A 69 -0.20 -12.34 -8.98
N THR A 70 0.55 -11.50 -8.27
CA THR A 70 -0.01 -10.35 -7.54
C THR A 70 -0.66 -9.33 -8.49
N LEU A 71 -0.02 -9.00 -9.60
CA LEU A 71 -0.57 -8.08 -10.61
C LEU A 71 -1.81 -8.66 -11.29
N ILE A 72 -1.83 -9.96 -11.60
CA ILE A 72 -3.01 -10.64 -12.16
C ILE A 72 -4.16 -10.59 -11.16
N SER A 73 -3.93 -10.88 -9.88
CA SER A 73 -4.96 -10.81 -8.84
C SER A 73 -5.50 -9.38 -8.66
N LEU A 74 -4.64 -8.36 -8.72
CA LEU A 74 -5.06 -6.96 -8.70
C LEU A 74 -5.92 -6.60 -9.93
N GLY A 75 -5.51 -7.05 -11.12
CA GLY A 75 -6.28 -6.87 -12.35
C GLY A 75 -7.65 -7.55 -12.30
N ALA A 76 -7.70 -8.78 -11.78
CA ALA A 76 -8.96 -9.51 -11.56
C ALA A 76 -9.89 -8.77 -10.59
N LEU A 77 -9.35 -8.23 -9.48
CA LEU A 77 -10.10 -7.41 -8.54
C LEU A 77 -10.65 -6.14 -9.20
N PHE A 78 -9.84 -5.45 -10.01
CA PHE A 78 -10.28 -4.27 -10.75
C PHE A 78 -11.43 -4.59 -11.72
N LEU A 79 -11.29 -5.67 -12.51
CA LEU A 79 -12.34 -6.11 -13.44
C LEU A 79 -13.64 -6.47 -12.72
N LEU A 80 -13.54 -7.22 -11.61
CA LEU A 80 -14.69 -7.57 -10.78
C LEU A 80 -15.36 -6.32 -10.19
N SER A 81 -14.55 -5.38 -9.71
CA SER A 81 -15.03 -4.12 -9.14
C SER A 81 -15.69 -3.23 -10.19
N PHE A 82 -15.25 -3.28 -11.45
CA PHE A 82 -15.87 -2.54 -12.55
C PHE A 82 -17.33 -2.93 -12.79
N ARG A 83 -17.71 -4.20 -12.57
CA ARG A 83 -19.12 -4.64 -12.66
C ARG A 83 -20.04 -3.91 -11.67
N PHE A 84 -19.46 -3.42 -10.58
CA PHE A 84 -20.14 -2.72 -9.50
C PHE A 84 -20.08 -1.20 -9.62
N HIS A 85 -19.49 -0.66 -10.70
CA HIS A 85 -19.37 0.76 -10.97
C HIS A 85 -20.76 1.43 -10.99
N GLY A 86 -21.03 2.25 -9.97
CA GLY A 86 -22.24 3.09 -9.88
C GLY A 86 -22.04 4.48 -10.50
N LYS A 87 -23.07 5.33 -10.45
CA LYS A 87 -22.98 6.74 -10.94
C LYS A 87 -21.77 7.45 -10.34
N ALA A 88 -20.99 8.19 -11.13
CA ALA A 88 -19.81 8.93 -10.66
C ALA A 88 -20.15 9.77 -9.41
N SER A 89 -19.33 9.66 -8.36
CA SER A 89 -19.52 10.49 -7.16
C SER A 89 -19.20 11.94 -7.49
N LYS A 90 -20.00 12.88 -6.98
CA LYS A 90 -19.72 14.32 -7.11
C LYS A 90 -18.65 14.79 -6.11
N LYS A 91 -18.15 13.91 -5.23
CA LYS A 91 -17.24 14.23 -4.12
C LYS A 91 -15.75 14.25 -4.51
N ASN A 92 -15.39 14.60 -5.75
CA ASN A 92 -13.99 14.60 -6.22
C ASN A 92 -13.06 15.47 -5.35
N ARG A 93 -13.56 16.59 -4.81
CA ARG A 93 -12.77 17.47 -3.92
C ARG A 93 -12.42 16.79 -2.60
N LEU A 94 -13.32 15.97 -2.06
CA LEU A 94 -13.09 15.25 -0.81
C LEU A 94 -12.02 14.16 -1.02
N ILE A 95 -12.16 13.38 -2.09
CA ILE A 95 -11.18 12.34 -2.48
C ILE A 95 -9.78 12.93 -2.63
N LEU A 96 -9.66 14.08 -3.32
CA LEU A 96 -8.37 14.77 -3.47
C LEU A 96 -7.80 15.22 -2.12
N PHE A 97 -8.63 15.81 -1.26
CA PHE A 97 -8.18 16.25 0.06
C PHE A 97 -7.69 15.09 0.91
N GLU A 98 -8.42 13.97 0.94
CA GLU A 98 -8.04 12.75 1.63
C GLU A 98 -6.73 12.16 1.10
N GLU A 99 -6.55 12.15 -0.22
CA GLU A 99 -5.32 11.62 -0.83
C GLU A 99 -4.10 12.49 -0.53
N PHE A 100 -4.25 13.82 -0.57
CA PHE A 100 -3.20 14.74 -0.14
C PHE A 100 -2.86 14.54 1.33
N PHE A 101 -3.88 14.48 2.19
CA PHE A 101 -3.67 14.24 3.62
C PHE A 101 -2.93 12.92 3.88
N PHE A 102 -3.34 11.84 3.20
CA PHE A 102 -2.68 10.54 3.31
C PHE A 102 -1.22 10.59 2.84
N PHE A 103 -0.95 11.26 1.72
CA PHE A 103 0.40 11.43 1.20
C PHE A 103 1.30 12.22 2.17
N PHE A 104 0.81 13.33 2.73
CA PHE A 104 1.56 14.11 3.71
C PHE A 104 1.76 13.34 5.02
N ALA A 105 0.77 12.58 5.49
CA ALA A 105 0.91 11.71 6.66
C ALA A 105 1.97 10.63 6.43
N LEU A 106 2.01 10.03 5.23
CA LEU A 106 3.02 9.05 4.84
C LEU A 106 4.43 9.68 4.79
N LEU A 107 4.56 10.87 4.20
CA LEU A 107 5.82 11.62 4.18
C LEU A 107 6.29 11.98 5.59
N PHE A 108 5.37 12.46 6.44
CA PHE A 108 5.69 12.78 7.82
C PHE A 108 6.15 11.55 8.60
N TRP A 109 5.43 10.43 8.49
CA TRP A 109 5.79 9.20 9.18
C TRP A 109 7.14 8.63 8.72
N THR A 110 7.37 8.64 7.40
CA THR A 110 8.65 8.19 6.84
C THR A 110 9.79 9.11 7.25
N TRP A 111 9.56 10.43 7.35
CA TRP A 111 10.54 11.39 7.86
C TRP A 111 10.90 11.11 9.33
N VAL A 112 9.91 10.86 10.19
CA VAL A 112 10.16 10.46 11.58
C VAL A 112 10.98 9.18 11.63
N LYS A 113 10.62 8.17 10.85
CA LYS A 113 11.37 6.90 10.78
C LYS A 113 12.78 7.03 10.24
N ALA A 114 13.03 7.95 9.31
CA ALA A 114 14.37 8.19 8.78
C ALA A 114 15.33 8.79 9.81
N HIS A 115 14.83 9.42 10.88
CA HIS A 115 15.62 9.98 11.97
C HIS A 115 15.69 9.06 13.19
N GLU A 116 15.19 7.82 13.10
CA GLU A 116 15.37 6.80 14.14
C GLU A 116 16.66 6.01 13.84
N PRO A 117 17.79 6.24 14.53
CA PRO A 117 19.07 5.56 14.25
C PRO A 117 19.10 4.12 14.83
N SER A 118 17.95 3.52 15.13
CA SER A 118 17.90 2.22 15.78
C SER A 118 18.42 1.13 14.83
N ILE A 119 19.46 0.42 15.27
CA ILE A 119 19.99 -0.73 14.54
C ILE A 119 18.97 -1.86 14.66
N ARG A 120 18.35 -2.21 13.54
CA ARG A 120 17.41 -3.33 13.45
C ARG A 120 17.99 -4.39 12.52
N GLY A 121 18.04 -5.64 13.00
CA GLY A 121 18.60 -6.79 12.30
C GLY A 121 19.86 -7.33 12.97
N LEU A 122 19.92 -8.64 13.17
CA LEU A 122 21.03 -9.34 13.84
C LEU A 122 22.39 -9.08 13.14
N GLU A 123 22.40 -9.05 11.81
CA GLU A 123 23.62 -8.84 11.01
C GLU A 123 24.22 -7.45 11.23
N LYS A 124 23.40 -6.42 11.38
CA LYS A 124 23.91 -5.05 11.62
C LYS A 124 24.57 -4.88 12.98
N PHE A 125 24.16 -5.66 13.99
CA PHE A 125 24.86 -5.66 15.28
C PHE A 125 26.25 -6.29 15.18
N MET A 126 26.42 -7.29 14.30
CA MET A 126 27.71 -7.88 14.00
C MET A 126 28.63 -6.89 13.29
N ASP A 127 28.14 -6.23 12.23
CA ASP A 127 28.90 -5.20 11.48
C ASP A 127 29.33 -4.03 12.38
N PHE A 128 28.43 -3.61 13.28
CA PHE A 128 28.73 -2.59 14.28
C PHE A 128 29.85 -3.04 15.23
N GLY A 129 29.82 -4.30 15.69
CA GLY A 129 30.88 -4.89 16.50
C GLY A 129 32.24 -4.91 15.80
N PHE A 130 32.28 -5.28 14.52
CA PHE A 130 33.50 -5.26 13.73
C PHE A 130 34.07 -3.84 13.58
N MET A 131 33.23 -2.85 13.25
CA MET A 131 33.67 -1.45 13.19
C MET A 131 34.25 -0.96 14.52
N GLN A 132 33.61 -1.32 15.64
CA GLN A 132 34.07 -0.92 16.96
C GLN A 132 35.41 -1.55 17.33
N SER A 133 35.69 -2.77 16.88
CA SER A 133 36.98 -3.46 17.10
C SER A 133 38.13 -2.94 16.23
N ILE A 134 37.83 -2.21 15.15
CA ILE A 134 38.84 -1.57 14.31
C ILE A 134 39.16 -0.16 14.83
N LEU A 135 38.18 0.49 15.45
CA LEU A 135 38.28 1.86 15.96
C LEU A 135 38.88 1.95 17.37
N ASN A 136 38.80 0.89 18.18
CA ASN A 136 39.41 0.78 19.51
C ASN A 136 40.50 -0.29 19.53
#